data_AF-A0A9D6R4T3-F1
#
_entry.id   AF-A0A9D6R4T3-F1
#
_cell.length_a   1.000
_cell.length_b   1.000
_cell.length_c   1.000
_cell.angle_alpha   90.00
_cell.angle_beta   90.00
_cell.angle_gamma   90.00
#
_symmetry.space_group_name_H-M   'P 1'
#
loop_
_entity.id
_entity.type
_entity.pdbx_description
1 polymer ?
#
loop_
_entity_poly.entity_id
_entity_poly.type
_entity_poly.pdbx_seq_one_letter_code
_entity_poly.pdbx_strand_id
1 'polypeptide(L)'
;MTTKDWTQTALVECVVDSVRELLSLGADFSPQSDLVAAGLDSLAVTQLMLAIEDRTGIWVDESRLTPENLRSAETLAACVYEQMAAA
;
A
#
# COMPACT_ATOMS: atom_id res chain seq x y z
N MET A 1 14.27 5.27 -16.87
CA MET A 1 13.31 4.93 -15.82
C MET A 1 11.94 5.20 -16.40
N THR A 2 11.15 4.16 -16.68
CA THR A 2 9.79 4.30 -17.19
C THR A 2 8.92 4.84 -16.06
N THR A 3 8.56 6.11 -16.11
CA THR A 3 7.47 6.67 -15.31
C THR A 3 6.20 5.96 -15.73
N LYS A 4 5.88 4.86 -15.04
CA LYS A 4 4.61 4.18 -15.20
C LYS A 4 3.56 5.16 -14.71
N ASP A 5 2.63 5.56 -15.57
CA ASP A 5 1.49 6.42 -15.21
C ASP A 5 0.60 5.67 -14.20
N TRP A 6 0.98 5.70 -12.93
CA TRP A 6 0.24 5.09 -11.85
C TRP A 6 -1.00 5.94 -11.57
N THR A 7 -2.17 5.32 -11.71
CA THR A 7 -3.42 5.92 -11.25
C THR A 7 -3.70 5.50 -9.82
N GLN A 8 -4.51 6.30 -9.11
CA GLN A 8 -4.95 5.95 -7.75
C GLN A 8 -5.60 4.56 -7.71
N THR A 9 -6.48 4.24 -8.67
CA THR A 9 -7.12 2.92 -8.77
C THR A 9 -6.10 1.79 -8.92
N ALA A 10 -5.11 1.95 -9.81
CA ALA A 10 -4.08 0.93 -10.02
C ALA A 10 -3.21 0.72 -8.77
N LEU A 11 -2.98 1.78 -7.99
CA LEU A 11 -2.27 1.68 -6.71
C LEU A 11 -3.08 0.95 -5.66
N VAL A 12 -4.39 1.22 -5.58
CA VAL A 12 -5.28 0.49 -4.68
C VAL A 12 -5.21 -1.00 -4.95
N GLU A 13 -5.33 -1.41 -6.22
CA GLU A 13 -5.22 -2.82 -6.60
C GLU A 13 -3.83 -3.39 -6.28
N CYS A 14 -2.76 -2.64 -6.56
CA CYS A 14 -1.39 -3.04 -6.25
C CYS A 14 -1.17 -3.27 -4.75
N VAL A 15 -1.69 -2.37 -3.91
CA VAL A 15 -1.60 -2.49 -2.45
C VAL A 15 -2.41 -3.67 -1.96
N VAL A 16 -3.66 -3.83 -2.43
CA VAL A 16 -4.52 -4.96 -2.06
C VAL A 16 -3.86 -6.29 -2.41
N ASP A 17 -3.32 -6.41 -3.62
CA ASP A 17 -2.61 -7.60 -4.09
C ASP A 17 -1.39 -7.90 -3.20
N SER A 18 -0.56 -6.88 -2.94
CA SER A 18 0.62 -7.03 -2.08
C SER A 18 0.25 -7.45 -0.64
N VAL A 19 -0.81 -6.87 -0.08
CA VAL A 19 -1.29 -7.23 1.27
C VAL A 19 -1.86 -8.64 1.29
N ARG A 20 -2.61 -9.05 0.26
CA ARG A 20 -3.14 -10.41 0.14
C ARG A 20 -2.02 -11.44 0.06
N GLU A 21 -0.97 -11.16 -0.72
CA GLU A 21 0.20 -12.03 -0.81
C GLU A 21 0.94 -12.11 0.53
N LEU A 22 1.17 -10.97 1.19
CA LEU A 22 1.92 -10.90 2.45
C LEU A 22 1.19 -11.56 3.62
N LEU A 23 -0.12 -11.33 3.74
CA LEU A 23 -0.95 -11.82 4.84
C LEU A 23 -1.72 -13.10 4.49
N SER A 24 -1.49 -13.65 3.29
CA SER A 24 -2.23 -14.83 2.78
C SER A 24 -3.75 -14.68 2.85
N LEU A 25 -4.25 -13.48 2.55
CA LEU A 25 -5.68 -13.15 2.63
C LEU A 25 -6.42 -13.63 1.38
N GLY A 26 -7.66 -14.09 1.60
CA GLY A 26 -8.57 -14.51 0.53
C GLY A 26 -9.22 -13.34 -0.23
N ALA A 27 -10.12 -13.70 -1.15
CA ALA A 27 -10.87 -12.73 -1.96
C ALA A 27 -11.81 -11.82 -1.13
N ASP A 28 -12.10 -12.18 0.12
CA ASP A 28 -12.91 -11.39 1.06
C ASP A 28 -12.22 -10.09 1.52
N PHE A 29 -10.90 -9.97 1.34
CA PHE A 29 -10.19 -8.74 1.68
C PHE A 29 -10.50 -7.65 0.63
N SER A 30 -11.18 -6.60 1.05
CA SER A 30 -11.56 -5.46 0.22
C SER A 30 -10.53 -4.33 0.35
N PRO A 31 -10.39 -3.42 -0.64
CA PRO A 31 -9.56 -2.23 -0.49
C PRO A 31 -9.96 -1.32 0.70
N GLN A 32 -11.20 -1.44 1.16
CA GLN A 32 -11.75 -0.73 2.33
C GLN A 32 -11.58 -1.50 3.65
N SER A 33 -11.10 -2.74 3.58
CA SER A 33 -10.86 -3.56 4.76
C SER A 33 -9.76 -2.95 5.61
N ASP A 34 -9.90 -3.12 6.92
CA ASP A 34 -8.93 -2.60 7.86
C ASP A 34 -7.64 -3.42 7.80
N LEU A 35 -6.52 -2.76 7.46
CA LEU A 35 -5.24 -3.46 7.28
C LEU A 35 -4.71 -3.99 8.60
N VAL A 36 -4.84 -3.21 9.68
CA VAL A 36 -4.38 -3.60 11.01
C VAL A 36 -5.22 -4.76 11.53
N ALA A 37 -6.54 -4.71 11.35
CA ALA A 37 -7.43 -5.81 11.70
C ALA A 37 -7.19 -7.08 10.85
N ALA A 38 -6.68 -6.93 9.63
CA ALA A 38 -6.29 -8.04 8.77
C ALA A 38 -4.97 -8.72 9.19
N GLY A 39 -4.23 -8.16 10.15
CA GLY A 39 -2.96 -8.70 10.65
C GLY A 39 -1.73 -7.98 10.08
N LEU A 40 -1.87 -6.73 9.60
CA LEU A 40 -0.73 -5.93 9.17
C LEU A 40 0.07 -5.41 10.39
N ASP A 41 1.06 -6.18 10.83
CA ASP A 41 2.01 -5.81 11.88
C ASP A 41 3.22 -5.03 11.35
N SER A 42 4.04 -4.44 12.23
CA SER A 42 5.21 -3.63 11.85
C SER A 42 6.15 -4.29 10.83
N LEU A 43 6.37 -5.61 10.92
CA LEU A 43 7.18 -6.35 9.94
C LEU A 43 6.47 -6.43 8.58
N ALA A 44 5.18 -6.74 8.58
CA ALA A 44 4.39 -6.82 7.35
C ALA A 44 4.26 -5.45 6.67
N VAL A 45 4.17 -4.36 7.45
CA VAL A 45 4.24 -2.99 6.94
C VAL A 45 5.56 -2.74 6.22
N THR A 46 6.71 -3.07 6.84
CA THR A 46 8.02 -2.90 6.17
C THR A 46 8.10 -3.71 4.87
N GLN A 47 7.61 -4.95 4.87
CA GLN A 47 7.59 -5.79 3.67
C GLN A 47 6.67 -5.24 2.58
N LEU A 48 5.50 -4.73 2.96
CA LEU A 48 4.55 -4.07 2.06
C LEU A 48 5.16 -2.85 1.39
N MET A 49 5.89 -2.06 2.15
CA MET A 49 6.55 -0.85 1.66
C MET A 49 7.64 -1.17 0.64
N LEU A 50 8.45 -2.18 0.91
CA LEU A 50 9.43 -2.70 -0.05
C LEU A 50 8.77 -3.23 -1.33
N ALA A 51 7.65 -3.95 -1.21
CA ALA A 51 6.89 -4.46 -2.35
C ALA A 51 6.28 -3.32 -3.19
N ILE A 52 5.76 -2.28 -2.54
CA ILE A 52 5.24 -1.08 -3.21
C ILE A 52 6.39 -0.34 -3.91
N GLU A 53 7.53 -0.16 -3.25
CA GLU A 53 8.71 0.49 -3.85
C GLU A 53 9.22 -0.28 -5.07
N ASP A 54 9.35 -1.61 -4.99
CA ASP A 54 9.78 -2.45 -6.11
C ASP A 54 8.83 -2.31 -7.32
N ARG A 55 7.51 -2.24 -7.07
CA ARG A 55 6.50 -2.12 -8.12
C ARG A 55 6.40 -0.70 -8.69
N THR A 56 6.44 0.32 -7.82
CA THR A 56 6.14 1.71 -8.18
C THR A 56 7.37 2.58 -8.41
N GLY A 57 8.51 2.20 -7.84
CA GLY A 57 9.74 2.98 -7.77
C GLY A 57 9.73 4.07 -6.69
N ILE A 58 8.71 4.08 -5.82
CA ILE A 58 8.48 5.17 -4.86
C ILE A 58 8.72 4.66 -3.46
N TRP A 59 9.66 5.31 -2.79
CA TRP A 59 9.90 5.09 -1.39
C TRP A 59 8.91 5.91 -0.57
N VAL A 60 8.15 5.23 0.28
CA VAL A 60 7.22 5.85 1.23
C VAL A 60 7.93 5.88 2.59
N ASP A 61 7.92 7.04 3.24
CA ASP A 61 8.61 7.23 4.51
C ASP A 61 7.82 6.61 5.67
N GLU A 62 8.52 6.08 6.68
CA GLU A 62 7.89 5.52 7.87
C GLU A 62 7.05 6.55 8.64
N SER A 63 7.39 7.84 8.57
CA SER A 63 6.62 8.93 9.17
C SER A 63 5.21 9.04 8.58
N ARG A 64 4.99 8.49 7.37
CA ARG A 64 3.67 8.43 6.71
C ARG A 64 2.89 7.17 7.06
N LEU A 65 3.49 6.20 7.75
CA LEU A 65 2.85 4.98 8.24
C LEU A 65 2.03 5.24 9.49
N THR A 66 1.17 6.25 9.44
CA THR A 66 0.24 6.57 10.51
C THR A 66 -0.90 5.57 10.52
N PRO A 67 -1.54 5.33 11.68
CA PRO A 67 -2.72 4.48 11.76
C PRO A 67 -3.88 4.96 10.86
N GLU A 68 -3.90 6.24 10.49
CA GLU A 68 -4.88 6.78 9.53
C GLU A 68 -4.59 6.34 8.10
N ASN A 69 -3.32 6.39 7.66
CA ASN A 69 -2.92 5.94 6.32
C ASN A 69 -2.94 4.42 6.20
N LEU A 70 -2.62 3.71 7.29
CA LEU A 70 -2.70 2.26 7.40
C LEU A 70 -4.10 1.77 7.77
N ARG A 71 -5.13 2.62 7.79
CA ARG A 71 -6.49 2.15 8.05
C ARG A 71 -6.95 1.19 6.96
N SER A 72 -6.72 1.50 5.68
CA SER A 72 -7.20 0.68 4.57
C SER A 72 -6.23 0.73 3.39
N ALA A 73 -6.36 -0.22 2.45
CA ALA A 73 -5.54 -0.19 1.24
C ALA A 73 -5.79 1.09 0.42
N GLU A 74 -7.02 1.63 0.41
CA GLU A 74 -7.33 2.92 -0.22
C GLU A 74 -6.55 4.08 0.36
N THR A 75 -6.47 4.19 1.69
CA THR A 75 -5.77 5.31 2.35
C THR A 75 -4.26 5.21 2.14
N LEU A 76 -3.72 3.99 2.15
CA LEU A 76 -2.30 3.77 1.87
C LEU A 76 -1.97 4.10 0.41
N ALA A 77 -2.78 3.61 -0.53
CA ALA A 77 -2.61 3.91 -1.96
C ALA A 77 -2.73 5.41 -2.26
N ALA A 78 -3.68 6.11 -1.61
CA ALA A 78 -3.78 7.55 -1.71
C ALA A 78 -2.51 8.25 -1.20
N CYS A 79 -1.97 7.81 -0.05
CA CYS A 79 -0.74 8.35 0.50
C CYS A 79 0.46 8.18 -0.46
N VAL A 80 0.58 7.00 -1.08
CA VAL A 80 1.63 6.71 -2.07
C VAL A 80 1.43 7.56 -3.34
N TYR A 81 0.19 7.72 -3.80
CA TYR A 81 -0.15 8.55 -4.96
C TYR A 81 0.19 10.02 -4.72
N GLU A 82 -0.10 10.56 -3.54
CA GLU A 82 0.29 11.92 -3.18
C GLU A 82 1.82 12.08 -3.13
N GLN A 83 2.55 11.08 -2.65
CA GLN A 83 4.01 11.06 -2.68
C GLN A 83 4.54 11.10 -4.12
N MET A 84 3.94 10.33 -5.02
CA MET A 84 4.27 10.34 -6.45
C MET A 84 4.01 11.69 -7.10
N ALA A 85 2.87 12.32 -6.80
CA ALA A 85 2.53 13.61 -7.36
C ALA A 85 3.42 14.75 -6.83
N ALA A 86 4.04 14.55 -5.66
CA ALA A 86 4.96 15.51 -5.04
C ALA A 86 6.44 15.28 -5.39
N ALA A 87 6.78 14.15 -6.04
CA ALA A 87 8.14 13.76 -6.43
C ALA A 87 8.45 14.13 -7.89
#